data_AF-A0A8T3RGS6-F1
#
_entry.id   AF-A0A8T3RGS6-F1
#
_cell.length_a   1.000
_cell.length_b   1.000
_cell.length_c   1.000
_cell.angle_alpha   90.00
_cell.angle_beta   90.00
_cell.angle_gamma   90.00
#
_symmetry.space_group_name_H-M   'P 1'
#
loop_
_entity.id
_entity.type
_entity.pdbx_description
1 polymer ?
#
loop_
_entity_poly.entity_id
_entity_poly.type
_entity_poly.pdbx_seq_one_letter_code
_entity_poly.pdbx_strand_id
1 'polypeptide(L)' 'RLDRDGIRDFVGADSLAYLSIGGVLDAIGLPRERFCFACFDGRYPVPVPYDAASHKWVLEPSSAVRAG' A
#
# COMPACT_ATOMS: atom_id res chain seq x y z
N ARG A 1 -9.64 -6.83 9.04
CA ARG A 1 -9.08 -5.50 8.70
C ARG A 1 -9.18 -4.65 9.96
N LEU A 2 -8.08 -4.06 10.42
CA LEU A 2 -8.09 -3.13 11.56
C LEU A 2 -8.37 -1.71 11.03
N ASP A 3 -9.13 -0.93 11.77
CA ASP A 3 -9.27 0.50 11.55
C ASP A 3 -8.14 1.28 12.24
N ARG A 4 -8.15 2.62 12.18
CA ARG A 4 -7.08 3.44 12.76
C ARG A 4 -6.89 3.16 14.26
N ASP A 5 -7.98 3.10 15.00
CA ASP A 5 -7.92 2.93 16.45
C ASP A 5 -7.49 1.49 16.81
N GLY A 6 -7.95 0.48 16.07
CA GLY A 6 -7.46 -0.89 16.21
C GLY A 6 -5.98 -1.05 15.86
N ILE A 7 -5.44 -0.30 14.89
CA ILE A 7 -4.00 -0.28 14.59
C ILE A 7 -3.22 0.41 15.71
N ARG A 8 -3.71 1.56 16.21
CA ARG A 8 -3.10 2.28 17.33
C ARG A 8 -2.95 1.37 18.55
N ASP A 9 -4.03 0.67 18.90
CA ASP A 9 -4.06 -0.21 20.06
C ASP A 9 -3.16 -1.44 19.84
N PHE A 10 -3.14 -2.00 18.62
CA PHE A 10 -2.27 -3.14 18.27
C PHE A 10 -0.78 -2.80 18.41
N VAL A 11 -0.36 -1.59 18.01
CA VAL A 11 1.04 -1.16 18.14
C VAL A 11 1.38 -0.60 19.52
N GLY A 12 0.39 -0.39 20.39
CA GLY A 12 0.56 0.14 21.75
C GLY A 12 0.93 1.63 21.81
N ALA A 13 0.43 2.45 20.88
CA ALA A 13 0.73 3.88 20.84
C ALA A 13 -0.36 4.73 21.53
N ASP A 14 0.02 5.85 22.16
CA ASP A 14 -0.94 6.81 22.74
C ASP A 14 -1.77 7.52 21.68
N SER A 15 -1.22 7.71 20.48
CA SER A 15 -1.90 8.33 19.35
C SER A 15 -1.37 7.78 18.02
N LEU A 16 -2.20 7.88 16.98
CA LEU A 16 -1.83 7.46 15.62
C LEU A 16 -2.40 8.43 14.58
N ALA A 17 -1.56 8.88 13.66
CA ALA A 17 -1.95 9.62 12.48
C ALA A 17 -1.19 9.09 11.26
N TYR A 18 -1.82 9.16 10.09
CA TYR A 18 -1.19 8.82 8.81
C TYR A 18 -0.77 10.10 8.08
N LEU A 19 0.36 10.04 7.38
CA LEU A 19 0.69 11.08 6.41
C LEU A 19 -0.36 11.09 5.29
N SER A 20 -0.81 12.30 4.93
CA SER A 20 -1.66 12.48 3.75
C SER A 20 -0.80 12.45 2.49
N ILE A 21 -1.39 11.95 1.39
CA ILE A 21 -0.71 11.99 0.08
C ILE A 21 -0.38 13.44 -0.33
N GLY A 22 -1.27 14.39 -0.03
CA GLY A 22 -1.01 15.82 -0.27
C GLY A 22 0.22 16.32 0.48
N GLY A 23 0.32 16.03 1.78
CA GLY A 23 1.48 16.45 2.58
C GLY A 23 2.81 15.85 2.10
N VAL A 24 2.78 14.61 1.60
CA VAL A 24 3.97 14.00 0.97
C VAL A 24 4.34 14.73 -0.32
N LEU A 25 3.37 15.07 -1.17
CA LEU A 25 3.62 15.81 -2.41
C LEU A 25 4.17 17.21 -2.14
N ASP A 26 3.62 17.91 -1.15
CA ASP A 26 4.08 19.23 -0.74
C ASP A 26 5.55 19.18 -0.25
N ALA A 27 5.91 18.14 0.51
CA ALA A 27 7.27 17.95 1.00
C ALA A 27 8.28 17.63 -0.11
N ILE A 28 7.85 16.94 -1.17
CA ILE A 28 8.70 16.59 -2.32
C ILE A 28 8.84 17.79 -3.29
N GLY A 29 7.79 18.62 -3.42
CA GLY A 29 7.79 19.78 -4.30
C GLY A 29 7.71 19.44 -5.80
N LEU A 30 7.18 18.27 -6.15
CA LEU A 30 6.99 17.82 -7.54
C LEU A 30 5.51 17.47 -7.83
N PRO A 31 5.05 17.58 -9.09
CA PRO A 31 3.66 17.29 -9.46
C PRO A 31 3.26 15.84 -9.18
N ARG A 32 1.98 15.64 -8.83
CA ARG A 32 1.39 14.33 -8.50
C ARG A 32 1.60 13.30 -9.61
N GLU A 33 1.53 13.74 -10.86
CA GLU A 33 1.57 12.90 -12.07
C GLU A 33 2.92 12.21 -12.26
N ARG A 34 3.96 12.66 -11.55
CA ARG A 34 5.30 12.02 -11.56
C ARG A 34 5.40 10.82 -10.62
N PHE A 35 4.38 10.53 -9.83
CA PHE A 35 4.41 9.48 -8.82
C PHE A 35 3.23 8.52 -8.95
N CYS A 36 3.46 7.25 -8.61
CA CYS A 36 2.43 6.24 -8.46
C CYS A 36 1.96 6.17 -6.99
N PHE A 37 0.66 6.27 -6.76
CA PHE A 37 0.04 6.16 -5.43
C PHE A 37 -0.85 4.92 -5.26
N ALA A 38 -0.76 3.97 -6.18
CA ALA A 38 -1.65 2.82 -6.24
C ALA A 38 -1.66 1.97 -4.96
N CYS A 39 -0.55 1.93 -4.21
CA CYS A 39 -0.48 1.26 -2.91
C CYS A 39 -1.39 1.90 -1.85
N PHE A 40 -1.82 3.15 -2.05
CA PHE A 40 -2.67 3.91 -1.13
C PHE A 40 -4.07 4.15 -1.67
N ASP A 41 -4.22 4.45 -2.97
CA ASP A 41 -5.50 4.80 -3.60
C ASP A 41 -6.03 3.75 -4.58
N GLY A 42 -5.27 2.68 -4.85
CA GLY A 42 -5.62 1.61 -5.77
C GLY A 42 -5.56 1.99 -7.26
N ARG A 43 -5.16 3.21 -7.62
CA ARG A 43 -5.13 3.70 -9.01
C ARG A 43 -3.77 3.41 -9.65
N TYR A 44 -3.63 2.22 -10.22
CA TYR A 44 -2.44 1.85 -10.97
C TYR A 44 -2.38 2.60 -12.32
N PRO A 45 -1.23 3.23 -12.67
CA PRO A 45 -1.05 3.89 -13.96
C PRO A 45 -0.87 2.87 -15.11
N VAL A 46 -0.69 1.60 -14.79
CA VAL A 46 -0.60 0.48 -15.72
C VAL A 46 -1.68 -0.55 -15.39
N PRO A 47 -2.19 -1.32 -16.38
CA PRO A 47 -3.14 -2.39 -16.12
C PRO A 47 -2.58 -3.42 -15.14
N VAL A 48 -3.37 -3.81 -14.14
CA VAL A 48 -3.04 -4.94 -13.26
C VAL A 48 -3.61 -6.22 -13.89
N PRO A 49 -2.78 -7.11 -14.44
CA PRO A 49 -3.24 -8.42 -14.92
C PRO A 49 -3.86 -9.22 -13.75
N TYR A 50 -5.05 -9.78 -13.99
CA TYR A 50 -5.90 -10.41 -12.96
C TYR A 50 -5.38 -11.75 -12.41
N ASP A 51 -4.27 -12.26 -12.93
CA ASP A 51 -3.66 -13.49 -12.43
C ASP A 51 -2.70 -13.19 -11.27
N ALA A 52 -3.20 -13.34 -10.04
CA ALA A 52 -2.38 -13.17 -8.85
C ALA A 52 -1.21 -14.16 -8.77
N ALA A 53 -1.32 -15.35 -9.37
CA ALA A 53 -0.26 -16.35 -9.35
C ALA A 53 0.94 -15.94 -10.21
N SER A 54 0.72 -15.24 -11.33
CA SER A 54 1.78 -14.76 -12.22
C SER A 54 2.30 -13.36 -11.91
N HIS A 55 1.71 -12.64 -10.95
CA HIS A 55 2.13 -11.26 -10.65
C HIS A 55 2.39 -10.97 -9.17
N LYS A 56 1.48 -11.31 -8.26
CA LYS A 56 1.66 -11.03 -6.82
C LYS A 56 2.74 -11.92 -6.21
N TRP A 57 2.77 -13.18 -6.63
CA TRP A 57 3.56 -14.23 -5.98
C TRP A 57 4.89 -14.55 -6.67
N VAL A 58 5.25 -13.81 -7.72
CA VAL A 58 6.47 -14.06 -8.53
C VAL A 58 7.75 -14.09 -7.70
N LEU A 59 7.80 -13.28 -6.64
CA LEU A 59 8.98 -13.14 -5.79
C LEU A 59 8.92 -14.02 -4.53
N GLU A 60 7.80 -14.70 -4.29
CA GLU A 60 7.58 -15.49 -3.09
C GLU A 60 7.97 -16.96 -3.33
N PRO A 61 8.50 -17.67 -2.32
CA PRO A 61 8.83 -19.08 -2.46
C PRO A 61 7.56 -19.89 -2.77
N SER A 62 7.69 -20.93 -3.60
CA SER A 62 6.53 -21.74 -4.04
C SER A 62 5.75 -22.38 -2.88
N SER A 63 6.36 -22.54 -1.71
CA SER A 63 5.69 -22.98 -0.47
C SER A 63 4.70 -21.96 0.09
N ALA A 64 4.93 -20.64 -0.09
CA ALA A 64 4.04 -19.58 0.36
C ALA A 64 2.81 -19.43 -0.54
N VAL A 65 2.94 -19.76 -1.83
CA VAL A 65 1.85 -19.65 -2.82
C VAL A 65 0.80 -20.75 -2.68
N ARG A 66 1.20 -21.93 -2.22
CA ARG A 66 0.33 -23.13 -2.11
C ARG A 66 -0.50 -23.21 -0.82
N ALA A 67 -0.30 -22.28 0.11
CA ALA A 67 -0.94 -22.28 1.43
C ALA A 67 -2.25 -21.45 1.50
N GLY A 68 -2.71 -20.92 0.37
CA GLY A 68 -3.92 -20.08 0.25
C GLY A 68 -5.02 -20.73 -0.57
#